data_AF-A0A087XYP2-F1
#
_entry.id   AF-A0A087XYP2-F1
#
_cell.length_a   1.000
_cell.length_b   1.000
_cell.length_c   1.000
_cell.angle_alpha   90.00
_cell.angle_beta   90.00
_cell.angle_gamma   90.00
#
_symmetry.space_group_name_H-M   'P 1'
#
loop_
_entity.id
_entity.type
_entity.pdbx_description
1 polymer ?
#
loop_
_entity_poly.entity_id
_entity_poly.type
_entity_poly.pdbx_seq_one_letter_code
_entity_poly.pdbx_strand_id
1 'polypeptide(L)'
;MSLPPPPPPAPCPPPPAAKKKLYQTIASSRSPVEGDHTEACLLLRQRESCFRKDLQWLLVNKYVPSLIQDGPQCGLVALWMAAHLRQPQLSVAMETVVQTAVRRGYTAQGEMFSACNMALLAEELCVCKAELLSGGLSGRNTAAIIKHLWSGQPVLVPYDEDFNHEPCQRQGYRAHWAVASGVLLGLNQVSANNEQVQPDPSLPWLYVAKGGHLPCPVTSTSATEVYILAKQGKSLRYQLWSLDSVAQSNGQLRMMDPLRANDGSQYVVPEGGVEAGLAGQAVLLHTRTQQQEPQ
;
A
#
# COMPACT_ATOMS: atom_id res chain seq x y z
N MET A 1 -63.95 24.32 25.42
CA MET A 1 -63.42 23.94 24.09
C MET A 1 -61.92 23.76 24.24
N SER A 2 -61.41 22.52 24.14
CA SER A 2 -59.98 22.22 24.26
C SER A 2 -59.27 22.47 22.93
N LEU A 3 -58.20 23.27 22.95
CA LEU A 3 -57.38 23.52 21.78
C LEU A 3 -56.64 22.24 21.34
N PRO A 4 -56.53 21.96 20.03
CA PRO A 4 -55.83 20.79 19.53
C PRO A 4 -54.31 20.92 19.78
N PRO A 5 -53.61 19.80 20.00
CA PRO A 5 -52.18 19.79 20.21
C PRO A 5 -51.42 20.28 18.97
N PRO A 6 -50.26 20.94 19.15
CA PRO A 6 -49.45 21.42 18.04
C PRO A 6 -48.93 20.24 17.19
N PRO A 7 -48.78 20.44 15.87
CA PRO A 7 -48.25 19.41 14.99
C PRO A 7 -46.81 19.06 15.36
N PRO A 8 -46.39 17.81 15.12
CA PRO A 8 -45.01 17.38 15.38
C PRO A 8 -44.01 18.20 14.54
N PRO A 9 -42.78 18.42 15.04
CA PRO A 9 -41.74 19.12 14.30
C PRO A 9 -41.47 18.42 12.96
N ALA A 10 -41.28 19.21 11.91
CA ALA A 10 -40.90 18.68 10.60
C ALA A 10 -39.57 17.88 10.70
N PRO A 11 -39.44 16.75 9.98
CA PRO A 11 -38.18 16.02 9.91
C PRO A 11 -37.07 16.95 9.44
N CYS A 12 -35.93 16.94 10.14
CA CYS A 12 -34.76 17.66 9.68
C CYS A 12 -34.38 17.17 8.26
N PRO A 13 -34.08 18.08 7.32
CA PRO A 13 -33.61 17.68 6.01
C PRO A 13 -32.33 16.84 6.16
N PRO A 14 -32.16 15.78 5.36
CA PRO A 14 -30.94 14.98 5.41
C PRO A 14 -29.73 15.89 5.15
N PRO A 15 -28.59 15.65 5.83
CA PRO A 15 -27.39 16.44 5.60
C PRO A 15 -27.04 16.41 4.11
N PRO A 16 -26.58 17.54 3.54
CA PRO A 16 -26.24 17.61 2.13
C PRO A 16 -25.20 16.54 1.81
N ALA A 17 -25.46 15.73 0.78
CA ALA A 17 -24.54 14.68 0.35
C ALA A 17 -23.17 15.31 0.07
N ALA A 18 -22.13 14.79 0.73
CA ALA A 18 -20.77 15.26 0.53
C ALA A 18 -20.42 15.18 -0.97
N LYS A 19 -19.85 16.27 -1.52
CA LYS A 19 -19.44 16.29 -2.92
C LYS A 19 -18.39 15.20 -3.15
N LYS A 20 -18.73 14.20 -3.97
CA LYS A 20 -17.81 13.11 -4.35
C LYS A 20 -16.58 13.69 -5.04
N LYS A 21 -15.40 13.22 -4.63
CA LYS A 21 -14.13 13.62 -5.24
C LYS A 21 -13.99 12.97 -6.62
N LEU A 22 -13.20 13.58 -7.52
CA LEU A 22 -13.04 13.12 -8.90
C LEU A 22 -12.68 11.63 -9.01
N TYR A 23 -11.75 11.15 -8.17
CA TYR A 23 -11.35 9.75 -8.17
C TYR A 23 -12.47 8.77 -7.76
N GLN A 24 -13.36 9.19 -6.85
CA GLN A 24 -14.52 8.39 -6.44
C GLN A 24 -15.52 8.27 -7.60
N THR A 25 -15.71 9.35 -8.36
CA THR A 25 -16.55 9.35 -9.57
C THR A 25 -15.97 8.43 -10.65
N ILE A 26 -14.67 8.54 -10.94
CA ILE A 26 -14.00 7.68 -11.94
C ILE A 26 -14.09 6.20 -11.56
N ALA A 27 -13.95 5.88 -10.27
CA ALA A 27 -14.02 4.51 -9.79
C ALA A 27 -15.45 3.93 -9.81
N SER A 28 -16.49 4.76 -9.65
CA SER A 28 -17.87 4.30 -9.58
C SER A 28 -18.39 3.61 -10.85
N SER A 29 -17.72 3.80 -11.99
CA SER A 29 -18.06 3.19 -13.28
C SER A 29 -17.13 2.03 -13.67
N ARG A 30 -16.28 1.56 -12.76
CA ARG A 30 -15.24 0.57 -13.03
C ARG A 30 -15.20 -0.50 -11.95
N SER A 31 -14.75 -1.69 -12.33
CA SER A 31 -14.45 -2.78 -11.40
C SER A 31 -12.94 -3.00 -11.35
N PRO A 32 -12.36 -3.31 -10.17
CA PRO A 32 -10.95 -3.69 -10.08
C PRO A 32 -10.72 -5.03 -10.79
N VAL A 33 -9.52 -5.20 -11.33
CA VAL A 33 -9.11 -6.46 -11.96
C VAL A 33 -8.53 -7.38 -10.87
N GLU A 34 -8.99 -8.62 -10.83
CA GLU A 34 -8.53 -9.62 -9.89
C GLU A 34 -7.44 -10.54 -10.46
N GLY A 35 -6.69 -11.14 -9.55
CA GLY A 35 -5.65 -12.11 -9.86
C GLY A 35 -4.25 -11.61 -9.56
N ASP A 36 -3.35 -12.56 -9.27
CA ASP A 36 -1.97 -12.29 -8.87
C ASP A 36 -1.22 -11.49 -9.95
N HIS A 37 -1.44 -11.77 -11.24
CA HIS A 37 -0.62 -11.17 -12.31
C HIS A 37 -1.42 -10.49 -13.43
N THR A 38 -2.75 -10.65 -13.48
CA THR A 38 -3.59 -10.18 -14.60
C THR A 38 -3.43 -8.67 -14.85
N GLU A 39 -3.64 -7.85 -13.83
CA GLU A 39 -3.51 -6.39 -13.95
C GLU A 39 -2.06 -5.94 -14.13
N ALA A 40 -1.11 -6.64 -13.48
CA ALA A 40 0.31 -6.36 -13.62
C ALA A 40 0.79 -6.58 -15.06
N CYS A 41 0.47 -7.72 -15.68
CA CYS A 41 0.83 -7.99 -17.08
C CYS A 41 0.20 -6.97 -18.04
N LEU A 42 -1.06 -6.56 -17.82
CA LEU A 42 -1.69 -5.50 -18.62
C LEU A 42 -0.94 -4.16 -18.51
N LEU A 43 -0.53 -3.79 -17.29
CA LEU A 43 0.26 -2.58 -17.05
C LEU A 43 1.63 -2.64 -17.72
N LEU A 44 2.32 -3.78 -17.64
CA LEU A 44 3.63 -3.98 -18.24
C LEU A 44 3.57 -3.95 -19.77
N ARG A 45 2.53 -4.54 -20.38
CA ARG A 45 2.28 -4.44 -21.82
C ARG A 45 2.13 -2.99 -22.27
N GLN A 46 1.35 -2.18 -21.54
CA GLN A 46 1.14 -0.76 -21.87
C GLN A 46 2.43 0.07 -21.79
N ARG A 47 3.42 -0.41 -21.01
CA ARG A 47 4.70 0.26 -20.78
C ARG A 47 5.88 -0.51 -21.38
N GLU A 48 5.65 -1.42 -22.33
CA GLU A 48 6.67 -2.35 -22.85
C GLU A 48 7.93 -1.63 -23.34
N SER A 49 7.76 -0.49 -24.01
CA SER A 49 8.86 0.33 -24.53
C SER A 49 9.75 0.96 -23.46
N CYS A 50 9.29 1.01 -22.20
CA CYS A 50 10.06 1.55 -21.08
C CYS A 50 11.06 0.53 -20.51
N PHE A 51 10.94 -0.74 -20.87
CA PHE A 51 11.79 -1.80 -20.34
C PHE A 51 12.97 -2.10 -21.27
N ARG A 52 14.14 -2.23 -20.65
CA ARG A 52 15.37 -2.63 -21.31
C ARG A 52 15.27 -4.04 -21.88
N LYS A 53 15.78 -4.21 -23.11
CA LYS A 53 15.76 -5.49 -23.83
C LYS A 53 16.94 -6.39 -23.52
N ASP A 54 18.00 -5.83 -22.92
CA ASP A 54 19.18 -6.57 -22.49
C ASP A 54 19.02 -7.20 -21.10
N LEU A 55 17.92 -6.89 -20.39
CA LEU A 55 17.60 -7.46 -19.09
C LEU A 55 16.55 -8.57 -19.23
N GLN A 56 16.65 -9.56 -18.35
CA GLN A 56 15.60 -10.52 -18.10
C GLN A 56 14.69 -10.00 -16.99
N TRP A 57 13.38 -10.00 -17.24
CA TRP A 57 12.38 -9.42 -16.35
C TRP A 57 11.62 -10.49 -15.58
N LEU A 58 11.68 -10.46 -14.25
CA LEU A 58 10.99 -11.41 -13.38
C LEU A 58 9.96 -10.71 -12.52
N LEU A 59 8.72 -11.17 -12.60
CA LEU A 59 7.59 -10.65 -11.84
C LEU A 59 7.13 -11.67 -10.78
N VAL A 60 6.98 -11.17 -9.56
CA VAL A 60 6.20 -11.81 -8.50
C VAL A 60 5.18 -10.80 -8.02
N ASN A 61 3.90 -11.18 -7.94
CA ASN A 61 2.89 -10.38 -7.27
C ASN A 61 1.87 -11.27 -6.57
N LYS A 62 1.34 -10.77 -5.45
CA LYS A 62 0.16 -11.34 -4.80
C LYS A 62 -1.00 -10.37 -4.85
N TYR A 63 -2.17 -10.89 -5.22
CA TYR A 63 -3.36 -10.08 -5.33
C TYR A 63 -3.73 -9.45 -3.98
N VAL A 64 -3.82 -8.13 -3.95
CA VAL A 64 -4.54 -7.39 -2.92
C VAL A 64 -5.76 -6.70 -3.56
N PRO A 65 -6.92 -6.69 -2.87
CA PRO A 65 -8.12 -6.04 -3.35
C PRO A 65 -7.92 -4.53 -3.45
N SER A 66 -8.75 -3.87 -4.25
CA SER A 66 -8.77 -2.40 -4.33
C SER A 66 -9.98 -1.86 -3.59
N LEU A 67 -9.78 -0.84 -2.76
CA LEU A 67 -10.84 -0.11 -2.07
C LEU A 67 -10.60 1.39 -2.23
N ILE A 68 -11.61 2.10 -2.73
CA ILE A 68 -11.55 3.56 -2.81
C ILE A 68 -11.86 4.12 -1.43
N GLN A 69 -10.90 4.87 -0.88
CA GLN A 69 -11.00 5.52 0.40
C GLN A 69 -12.14 6.53 0.43
N ASP A 70 -12.80 6.59 1.58
CA ASP A 70 -13.66 7.68 1.95
C ASP A 70 -12.97 8.50 3.05
N GLY A 71 -12.96 9.83 2.91
CA GLY A 71 -12.18 10.70 3.80
C GLY A 71 -10.65 10.45 3.75
N PRO A 72 -9.92 10.78 4.84
CA PRO A 72 -8.46 10.78 4.89
C PRO A 72 -7.84 9.42 5.30
N GLN A 73 -8.46 8.31 4.91
CA GLN A 73 -8.15 6.96 5.43
C GLN A 73 -7.08 6.19 4.64
N CYS A 74 -6.18 6.86 3.93
CA CYS A 74 -5.26 6.19 3.00
C CYS A 74 -4.41 5.08 3.64
N GLY A 75 -3.88 5.30 4.84
CA GLY A 75 -3.10 4.30 5.59
C GLY A 75 -3.94 3.12 6.02
N LEU A 76 -5.14 3.37 6.53
CA LEU A 76 -6.06 2.33 7.00
C LEU A 76 -6.58 1.47 5.83
N VAL A 77 -6.84 2.10 4.69
CA VAL A 77 -7.20 1.40 3.45
C VAL A 77 -6.03 0.55 2.95
N ALA A 78 -4.79 1.07 2.96
CA ALA A 78 -3.62 0.27 2.58
C ALA A 78 -3.42 -0.94 3.52
N LEU A 79 -3.61 -0.77 4.83
CA LEU A 79 -3.58 -1.87 5.79
C LEU A 79 -4.68 -2.90 5.51
N TRP A 80 -5.91 -2.44 5.24
CA TRP A 80 -7.02 -3.31 4.87
C TRP A 80 -6.73 -4.15 3.62
N MET A 81 -6.16 -3.52 2.58
CA MET A 81 -5.74 -4.22 1.36
C MET A 81 -4.67 -5.28 1.68
N ALA A 82 -3.68 -4.94 2.52
CA ALA A 82 -2.61 -5.85 2.91
C ALA A 82 -3.11 -7.03 3.77
N ALA A 83 -4.09 -6.80 4.65
CA ALA A 83 -4.70 -7.82 5.51
C ALA A 83 -5.32 -8.99 4.70
N HIS A 84 -5.72 -8.75 3.45
CA HIS A 84 -6.20 -9.79 2.54
C HIS A 84 -5.20 -10.94 2.33
N LEU A 85 -3.90 -10.66 2.46
CA LEU A 85 -2.84 -11.67 2.31
C LEU A 85 -2.60 -12.50 3.58
N ARG A 86 -3.40 -12.30 4.65
CA ARG A 86 -3.33 -13.13 5.86
C ARG A 86 -3.68 -14.59 5.56
N GLN A 87 -2.93 -15.51 6.16
CA GLN A 87 -3.12 -16.97 6.03
C GLN A 87 -3.17 -17.68 7.39
N PRO A 88 -4.34 -18.15 7.87
CA PRO A 88 -5.61 -18.24 7.16
C PRO A 88 -6.20 -16.87 6.82
N GLN A 89 -7.02 -16.81 5.77
CA GLN A 89 -7.61 -15.56 5.29
C GLN A 89 -8.43 -14.90 6.39
N LEU A 90 -8.16 -13.62 6.62
CA LEU A 90 -8.85 -12.80 7.58
C LEU A 90 -9.69 -11.76 6.85
N SER A 91 -10.99 -11.70 7.16
CA SER A 91 -11.88 -10.66 6.68
C SER A 91 -12.06 -9.62 7.79
N VAL A 92 -11.56 -8.41 7.57
CA VAL A 92 -11.70 -7.28 8.48
C VAL A 92 -12.61 -6.25 7.80
N ALA A 93 -13.64 -5.76 8.47
CA ALA A 93 -14.44 -4.66 7.94
C ALA A 93 -13.66 -3.34 8.07
N MET A 94 -13.74 -2.45 7.07
CA MET A 94 -13.04 -1.14 7.16
C MET A 94 -13.45 -0.32 8.38
N GLU A 95 -14.72 -0.40 8.77
CA GLU A 95 -15.22 0.25 9.99
C GLU A 95 -14.45 -0.21 11.23
N THR A 96 -14.19 -1.52 11.35
CA THR A 96 -13.39 -2.08 12.45
C THR A 96 -11.95 -1.55 12.44
N VAL A 97 -11.35 -1.36 11.26
CA VAL A 97 -10.00 -0.79 11.11
C VAL A 97 -9.98 0.64 11.67
N VAL A 98 -10.93 1.47 11.25
CA VAL A 98 -11.04 2.88 11.68
C VAL A 98 -11.32 2.98 13.17
N GLN A 99 -12.33 2.27 13.67
CA GLN A 99 -12.70 2.29 15.09
C GLN A 99 -11.56 1.82 15.99
N THR A 100 -10.80 0.80 15.56
CA THR A 100 -9.65 0.32 16.32
C THR A 100 -8.54 1.37 16.36
N ALA A 101 -8.22 2.00 15.22
CA ALA A 101 -7.21 3.05 15.16
C ALA A 101 -7.58 4.27 16.04
N VAL A 102 -8.86 4.67 16.03
CA VAL A 102 -9.37 5.77 16.87
C VAL A 102 -9.32 5.39 18.35
N ARG A 103 -9.83 4.20 18.72
CA ARG A 103 -9.82 3.70 20.10
C ARG A 103 -8.40 3.61 20.68
N ARG A 104 -7.42 3.24 19.86
CA ARG A 104 -5.99 3.19 20.24
C ARG A 104 -5.32 4.57 20.27
N GLY A 105 -6.00 5.63 19.84
CA GLY A 105 -5.45 6.98 19.77
C GLY A 105 -4.41 7.14 18.68
N TYR A 106 -4.38 6.27 17.67
CA TYR A 106 -3.44 6.36 16.54
C TYR A 106 -3.88 7.36 15.48
N THR A 107 -5.17 7.67 15.45
CA THR A 107 -5.77 8.67 14.56
C THR A 107 -6.97 9.33 15.25
N ALA A 108 -7.27 10.56 14.87
CA ALA A 108 -8.51 11.23 15.29
C ALA A 108 -9.67 10.89 14.35
N GLN A 109 -9.41 10.74 13.04
CA GLN A 109 -10.45 10.67 12.01
C GLN A 109 -10.08 9.83 10.77
N GLY A 110 -8.85 9.28 10.70
CA GLY A 110 -8.45 8.31 9.67
C GLY A 110 -7.01 8.46 9.16
N GLU A 111 -6.38 9.63 9.28
CA GLU A 111 -4.98 9.83 8.92
C GLU A 111 -4.06 8.95 9.77
N MET A 112 -2.99 8.44 9.16
CA MET A 112 -1.94 7.73 9.88
C MET A 112 -0.60 8.43 9.62
N PHE A 113 -0.07 9.12 10.64
CA PHE A 113 1.20 9.84 10.58
C PHE A 113 2.35 9.13 11.31
N SER A 114 2.16 7.86 11.70
CA SER A 114 3.17 7.07 12.40
C SER A 114 3.22 5.64 11.85
N ALA A 115 4.36 5.24 11.26
CA ALA A 115 4.57 3.88 10.81
C ALA A 115 4.68 2.90 11.99
N CYS A 116 5.15 3.36 13.16
CA CYS A 116 5.10 2.57 14.39
C CYS A 116 3.66 2.25 14.81
N ASN A 117 2.76 3.25 14.82
CA ASN A 117 1.35 3.02 15.12
C ASN A 117 0.68 2.14 14.06
N MET A 118 1.06 2.30 12.78
CA MET A 118 0.62 1.42 11.70
C MET A 118 1.02 -0.03 11.95
N ALA A 119 2.26 -0.28 12.39
CA ALA A 119 2.74 -1.62 12.73
C ALA A 119 1.92 -2.21 13.89
N LEU A 120 1.76 -1.49 15.00
CA LEU A 120 0.97 -1.94 16.15
C LEU A 120 -0.50 -2.24 15.76
N LEU A 121 -1.10 -1.38 14.94
CA LEU A 121 -2.45 -1.58 14.42
C LEU A 121 -2.54 -2.83 13.55
N ALA A 122 -1.52 -3.07 12.71
CA ALA A 122 -1.46 -4.25 11.86
C ALA A 122 -1.33 -5.54 12.68
N GLU A 123 -0.51 -5.55 13.73
CA GLU A 123 -0.38 -6.73 14.60
C GLU A 123 -1.70 -7.09 15.29
N GLU A 124 -2.42 -6.08 15.78
CA GLU A 124 -3.73 -6.27 16.42
C GLU A 124 -4.79 -6.74 15.42
N LEU A 125 -4.93 -6.06 14.28
CA LEU A 125 -6.00 -6.33 13.33
C LEU A 125 -5.74 -7.55 12.45
N CYS A 126 -4.50 -7.78 12.03
CA CYS A 126 -4.14 -8.88 11.14
C CYS A 126 -3.71 -10.13 11.90
N VAL A 127 -3.50 -10.04 13.22
CA VAL A 127 -2.97 -11.14 14.05
C VAL A 127 -1.73 -11.75 13.38
N CYS A 128 -0.79 -10.86 13.06
CA CYS A 128 0.45 -11.18 12.36
C CYS A 128 1.61 -10.38 12.95
N LYS A 129 2.85 -10.79 12.70
CA LYS A 129 4.01 -9.98 13.07
C LYS A 129 4.12 -8.81 12.09
N ALA A 130 4.38 -7.60 12.60
CA ALA A 130 4.76 -6.45 11.81
C ALA A 130 6.20 -6.03 12.12
N GLU A 131 7.00 -5.79 11.10
CA GLU A 131 8.39 -5.32 11.23
C GLU A 131 8.48 -3.88 10.72
N LEU A 132 8.88 -2.97 11.61
CA LEU A 132 9.16 -1.58 11.26
C LEU A 132 10.56 -1.48 10.68
N LEU A 133 10.67 -1.10 9.41
CA LEU A 133 11.92 -0.66 8.83
C LEU A 133 12.14 0.82 9.12
N SER A 134 13.39 1.18 9.39
CA SER A 134 13.83 2.55 9.67
C SER A 134 15.18 2.80 8.99
N GLY A 135 15.50 4.08 8.75
CA GLY A 135 16.75 4.48 8.10
C GLY A 135 16.70 4.50 6.57
N GLY A 136 15.51 4.62 5.97
CA GLY A 136 15.32 4.71 4.52
C GLY A 136 14.95 3.39 3.86
N LEU A 137 14.52 3.43 2.59
CA LEU A 137 14.16 2.22 1.81
C LEU A 137 15.29 1.75 0.89
N SER A 138 16.43 2.44 0.92
CA SER A 138 17.64 2.15 0.16
C SER A 138 18.62 1.22 0.93
N GLY A 139 19.68 0.78 0.26
CA GLY A 139 20.77 0.04 0.90
C GLY A 139 20.31 -1.32 1.45
N ARG A 140 20.59 -1.61 2.73
CA ARG A 140 20.21 -2.90 3.35
C ARG A 140 18.69 -3.14 3.33
N ASN A 141 17.89 -2.07 3.44
CA ASN A 141 16.43 -2.19 3.47
C ASN A 141 15.86 -2.51 2.09
N THR A 142 16.55 -2.14 1.00
CA THR A 142 16.19 -2.57 -0.36
C THR A 142 16.13 -4.09 -0.48
N ALA A 143 17.15 -4.78 0.03
CA ALA A 143 17.21 -6.23 0.00
C ALA A 143 16.11 -6.88 0.85
N ALA A 144 15.83 -6.30 2.02
CA ALA A 144 14.74 -6.75 2.90
C ALA A 144 13.38 -6.62 2.20
N ILE A 145 13.09 -5.46 1.61
CA ILE A 145 11.85 -5.19 0.87
C ILE A 145 11.68 -6.15 -0.32
N ILE A 146 12.72 -6.31 -1.15
CA ILE A 146 12.68 -7.22 -2.30
C ILE A 146 12.40 -8.65 -1.84
N LYS A 147 13.14 -9.14 -0.82
CA LYS A 147 12.96 -10.49 -0.30
C LYS A 147 11.55 -10.69 0.28
N HIS A 148 11.02 -9.69 0.97
CA HIS A 148 9.68 -9.73 1.57
C HIS A 148 8.60 -9.81 0.48
N LEU A 149 8.62 -8.91 -0.50
CA LEU A 149 7.70 -8.90 -1.63
C LEU A 149 7.83 -10.17 -2.49
N TRP A 150 9.06 -10.63 -2.75
CA TRP A 150 9.33 -11.88 -3.47
C TRP A 150 8.72 -13.09 -2.76
N SER A 151 8.70 -13.09 -1.43
CA SER A 151 8.05 -14.14 -0.66
C SER A 151 6.52 -14.05 -0.68
N GLY A 152 5.94 -13.06 -1.36
CA GLY A 152 4.50 -12.83 -1.47
C GLY A 152 3.89 -12.18 -0.23
N GLN A 153 4.69 -11.42 0.51
CA GLN A 153 4.28 -10.72 1.73
C GLN A 153 4.18 -9.21 1.46
N PRO A 154 3.15 -8.51 1.98
CA PRO A 154 2.96 -7.09 1.67
C PRO A 154 3.86 -6.18 2.48
N VAL A 155 4.16 -5.01 1.90
CA VAL A 155 4.84 -3.89 2.56
C VAL A 155 3.94 -2.67 2.52
N LEU A 156 3.71 -2.03 3.67
CA LEU A 156 3.05 -0.73 3.75
C LEU A 156 4.10 0.36 3.64
N VAL A 157 3.93 1.27 2.67
CA VAL A 157 4.89 2.32 2.37
C VAL A 157 4.21 3.68 2.45
N PRO A 158 4.62 4.57 3.37
CA PRO A 158 4.29 5.97 3.28
C PRO A 158 5.14 6.62 2.18
N TYR A 159 4.53 7.48 1.37
CA TYR A 159 5.19 8.19 0.28
C TYR A 159 4.47 9.53 0.02
N ASP A 160 5.07 10.41 -0.77
CA ASP A 160 4.47 11.69 -1.13
C ASP A 160 3.79 11.56 -2.49
N GLU A 161 2.49 11.79 -2.53
CA GLU A 161 1.65 11.46 -3.69
C GLU A 161 1.50 12.64 -4.67
N ASP A 162 1.74 12.41 -5.97
CA ASP A 162 1.42 13.39 -7.00
C ASP A 162 -0.04 13.29 -7.51
N PHE A 163 -0.44 14.15 -8.46
CA PHE A 163 -1.79 14.18 -9.03
C PHE A 163 -2.15 12.88 -9.78
N ASN A 164 -1.16 12.20 -10.34
CA ASN A 164 -1.31 10.92 -11.04
C ASN A 164 -1.14 9.71 -10.10
N HIS A 165 -1.03 9.95 -8.79
CA HIS A 165 -0.78 8.96 -7.75
C HIS A 165 0.63 8.35 -7.74
N GLU A 166 1.58 8.85 -8.54
CA GLU A 166 2.97 8.41 -8.50
C GLU A 166 3.73 9.06 -7.33
N PRO A 167 4.87 8.47 -6.91
CA PRO A 167 5.74 9.09 -5.92
C PRO A 167 6.34 10.40 -6.44
N CYS A 168 6.35 11.41 -5.58
CA CYS A 168 6.98 12.71 -5.82
C CYS A 168 7.80 13.15 -4.59
N GLN A 169 8.37 14.35 -4.64
CA GLN A 169 9.17 14.91 -3.55
C GLN A 169 8.70 16.34 -3.22
N ARG A 170 7.60 16.45 -2.46
CA ARG A 170 6.92 17.71 -2.09
C ARG A 170 6.88 17.93 -0.58
N GLN A 171 7.96 17.53 0.08
CA GLN A 171 8.26 17.65 1.52
C GLN A 171 7.28 16.91 2.45
N GLY A 172 6.44 16.02 1.91
CA GLY A 172 5.40 15.31 2.66
C GLY A 172 4.05 16.03 2.70
N TYR A 173 3.89 17.14 1.95
CA TYR A 173 2.60 17.85 1.90
C TYR A 173 1.47 16.98 1.36
N ARG A 174 1.78 15.98 0.55
CA ARG A 174 0.83 14.98 0.09
C ARG A 174 1.19 13.59 0.59
N ALA A 175 1.71 13.51 1.82
CA ALA A 175 1.95 12.25 2.51
C ALA A 175 0.72 11.34 2.38
N HIS A 176 0.99 10.14 1.91
CA HIS A 176 0.01 9.12 1.56
C HIS A 176 0.57 7.75 1.88
N TRP A 177 -0.28 6.74 1.83
CA TRP A 177 0.10 5.35 2.05
C TRP A 177 -0.27 4.49 0.86
N ALA A 178 0.58 3.51 0.60
CA ALA A 178 0.31 2.44 -0.35
C ALA A 178 0.65 1.08 0.26
N VAL A 179 0.03 0.04 -0.27
CA VAL A 179 0.48 -1.34 -0.10
C VAL A 179 1.25 -1.76 -1.33
N ALA A 180 2.48 -2.23 -1.15
CA ALA A 180 3.22 -2.95 -2.16
C ALA A 180 3.00 -4.46 -1.95
N SER A 181 2.66 -5.17 -3.01
CA SER A 181 2.34 -6.62 -2.96
C SER A 181 3.11 -7.46 -3.97
N GLY A 182 3.95 -6.82 -4.78
CA GLY A 182 4.76 -7.47 -5.79
C GLY A 182 6.00 -6.68 -6.14
N VAL A 183 6.93 -7.36 -6.80
CA VAL A 183 8.21 -6.83 -7.26
C VAL A 183 8.48 -7.32 -8.68
N LEU A 184 9.01 -6.42 -9.49
CA LEU A 184 9.53 -6.69 -10.83
C LEU A 184 11.04 -6.41 -10.83
N LEU A 185 11.81 -7.42 -11.22
CA LEU A 185 13.27 -7.39 -11.22
C LEU A 185 13.82 -7.48 -12.64
N GLY A 186 14.67 -6.53 -13.02
CA GLY A 186 15.47 -6.58 -14.24
C GLY A 186 16.87 -7.10 -13.92
N LEU A 187 17.23 -8.28 -14.42
CA LEU A 187 18.49 -8.98 -14.14
C LEU A 187 19.34 -9.12 -15.41
N ASN A 188 20.67 -9.00 -15.30
CA ASN A 188 21.57 -9.19 -16.45
C ASN A 188 21.62 -10.66 -16.93
N GLN A 189 21.54 -11.64 -16.02
CA GLN A 189 21.39 -13.08 -16.32
C GLN A 189 20.69 -13.81 -15.16
N VAL A 190 19.71 -14.66 -15.45
CA VAL A 190 19.13 -15.60 -14.47
C VAL A 190 19.92 -16.91 -14.51
N SER A 191 20.34 -17.42 -13.36
CA SER A 191 20.89 -18.78 -13.29
C SER A 191 19.84 -19.79 -13.76
N ALA A 192 20.18 -20.57 -14.78
CA ALA A 192 19.30 -21.34 -15.67
C ALA A 192 18.47 -22.48 -15.04
N ASN A 193 18.29 -22.56 -13.71
CA ASN A 193 17.69 -23.71 -13.03
C ASN A 193 16.35 -23.41 -12.33
N ASN A 194 15.49 -22.58 -12.92
CA ASN A 194 14.18 -22.28 -12.33
C ASN A 194 13.02 -22.77 -13.22
N GLU A 195 12.76 -24.08 -13.22
CA GLU A 195 11.61 -24.72 -13.89
C GLU A 195 10.24 -24.14 -13.47
N GLN A 196 10.19 -23.37 -12.39
CA GLN A 196 8.98 -22.77 -11.81
C GLN A 196 8.68 -21.33 -12.29
N VAL A 197 9.50 -20.77 -13.17
CA VAL A 197 9.26 -19.46 -13.78
C VAL A 197 9.00 -19.65 -15.26
N GLN A 198 7.81 -19.27 -15.71
CA GLN A 198 7.38 -19.46 -17.09
C GLN A 198 7.19 -18.09 -17.76
N PRO A 199 7.56 -17.95 -19.04
CA PRO A 199 7.24 -16.73 -19.78
C PRO A 199 5.73 -16.55 -19.82
N ASP A 200 5.27 -15.32 -19.65
CA ASP A 200 3.87 -15.00 -19.84
C ASP A 200 3.50 -15.20 -21.33
N PRO A 201 2.43 -15.95 -21.66
CA PRO A 201 2.07 -16.21 -23.07
C PRO A 201 1.84 -14.92 -23.88
N SER A 202 1.52 -13.85 -23.18
CA SER A 202 1.09 -12.57 -23.72
C SER A 202 2.23 -11.53 -23.68
N LEU A 203 3.32 -11.82 -22.96
CA LEU A 203 4.55 -11.04 -22.83
C LEU A 203 5.76 -12.01 -22.75
N PRO A 204 6.26 -12.51 -23.89
CA PRO A 204 7.29 -13.56 -23.89
C PRO A 204 8.62 -13.17 -23.23
N TRP A 205 8.89 -11.86 -23.08
CA TRP A 205 10.06 -11.32 -22.40
C TRP A 205 9.91 -11.27 -20.87
N LEU A 206 8.69 -11.46 -20.36
CA LEU A 206 8.36 -11.39 -18.94
C LEU A 206 8.22 -12.80 -18.35
N TYR A 207 9.01 -13.05 -17.33
CA TYR A 207 8.99 -14.29 -16.57
C TYR A 207 8.15 -14.11 -15.30
N VAL A 208 7.11 -14.93 -15.13
CA VAL A 208 6.19 -14.82 -13.99
C VAL A 208 6.40 -16.01 -13.06
N ALA A 209 6.67 -15.75 -11.78
CA ALA A 209 6.83 -16.81 -10.78
C ALA A 209 5.46 -17.27 -10.26
N LYS A 210 5.15 -18.56 -10.43
CA LYS A 210 3.89 -19.16 -9.96
C LYS A 210 4.13 -19.96 -8.68
N GLY A 211 3.61 -19.47 -7.56
CA GLY A 211 3.57 -20.24 -6.30
C GLY A 211 4.84 -20.12 -5.45
N GLY A 212 4.67 -20.18 -4.13
CA GLY A 212 5.71 -19.83 -3.16
C GLY A 212 6.69 -20.97 -2.89
N HIS A 213 7.98 -20.61 -2.92
CA HIS A 213 9.17 -21.24 -2.29
C HIS A 213 10.45 -21.04 -3.12
N LEU A 214 10.36 -20.37 -4.27
CA LEU A 214 11.56 -20.00 -5.02
C LEU A 214 12.48 -19.11 -4.16
N PRO A 215 13.76 -19.49 -4.00
CA PRO A 215 14.72 -18.60 -3.36
C PRO A 215 14.75 -17.29 -4.14
N CYS A 216 14.73 -16.17 -3.43
CA CYS A 216 14.85 -14.86 -4.05
C CYS A 216 16.14 -14.83 -4.87
N PRO A 217 16.10 -14.55 -6.18
CA PRO A 217 17.29 -14.54 -7.03
C PRO A 217 18.24 -13.37 -6.69
N VAL A 218 17.83 -12.50 -5.76
CA VAL A 218 18.55 -11.28 -5.39
C VAL A 218 19.17 -11.39 -4.01
N THR A 219 20.50 -11.43 -3.97
CA THR A 219 21.33 -11.14 -2.80
C THR A 219 21.78 -9.68 -2.85
N SER A 220 20.87 -8.72 -2.68
CA SER A 220 21.13 -7.26 -2.59
C SER A 220 21.90 -6.56 -3.73
N THR A 221 22.57 -7.27 -4.65
CA THR A 221 23.54 -6.72 -5.62
C THR A 221 23.39 -7.26 -7.05
N SER A 222 22.43 -8.15 -7.32
CA SER A 222 22.26 -8.77 -8.64
C SER A 222 21.15 -8.17 -9.52
N ALA A 223 20.26 -7.34 -8.96
CA ALA A 223 19.21 -6.68 -9.74
C ALA A 223 19.69 -5.33 -10.28
N THR A 224 19.68 -5.19 -11.61
CA THR A 224 20.02 -3.95 -12.29
C THR A 224 18.91 -2.92 -12.13
N GLU A 225 17.65 -3.37 -12.19
CA GLU A 225 16.48 -2.52 -12.01
C GLU A 225 15.44 -3.19 -11.12
N VAL A 226 14.82 -2.40 -10.24
CA VAL A 226 13.84 -2.88 -9.27
C VAL A 226 12.62 -1.98 -9.28
N TYR A 227 11.46 -2.58 -9.52
CA TYR A 227 10.18 -1.92 -9.43
C TYR A 227 9.27 -2.65 -8.44
N ILE A 228 8.38 -1.91 -7.80
CA ILE A 228 7.33 -2.46 -6.94
C ILE A 228 5.95 -2.25 -7.57
N LEU A 229 5.07 -3.24 -7.37
CA LEU A 229 3.65 -3.12 -7.68
C LEU A 229 2.91 -2.66 -6.43
N ALA A 230 2.26 -1.51 -6.53
CA ALA A 230 1.60 -0.86 -5.42
C ALA A 230 0.14 -0.49 -5.70
N LYS A 231 -0.71 -0.55 -4.67
CA LYS A 231 -2.07 -0.01 -4.65
C LYS A 231 -2.25 0.99 -3.52
N GLN A 232 -3.18 1.92 -3.71
CA GLN A 232 -3.51 2.97 -2.75
C GLN A 232 -5.01 3.31 -2.82
N GLY A 233 -5.50 4.11 -1.88
CA GLY A 233 -6.93 4.33 -1.67
C GLY A 233 -7.63 5.25 -2.67
N LYS A 234 -6.96 5.84 -3.64
CA LYS A 234 -7.55 6.76 -4.64
C LYS A 234 -7.61 6.16 -6.05
N SER A 235 -7.19 4.91 -6.24
CA SER A 235 -7.16 4.22 -7.52
C SER A 235 -7.60 2.77 -7.36
N LEU A 236 -8.29 2.24 -8.37
CA LEU A 236 -8.61 0.81 -8.44
C LEU A 236 -7.45 -0.03 -9.00
N ARG A 237 -6.46 0.62 -9.61
CA ARG A 237 -5.40 -0.04 -10.40
C ARG A 237 -4.10 -0.11 -9.64
N TYR A 238 -3.34 -1.18 -9.86
CA TYR A 238 -1.91 -1.20 -9.58
C TYR A 238 -1.18 -0.05 -10.28
N GLN A 239 -0.13 0.41 -9.60
CA GLN A 239 0.90 1.24 -10.17
C GLN A 239 2.24 0.53 -10.09
N LEU A 240 3.12 0.83 -11.05
CA LEU A 240 4.48 0.32 -11.11
C LEU A 240 5.42 1.49 -10.85
N TRP A 241 6.19 1.41 -9.78
CA TRP A 241 7.13 2.45 -9.37
C TRP A 241 8.52 1.88 -9.24
N SER A 242 9.55 2.61 -9.67
CA SER A 242 10.93 2.22 -9.35
C SER A 242 11.13 2.32 -7.84
N LEU A 243 11.84 1.35 -7.26
CA LEU A 243 12.08 1.35 -5.81
C LEU A 243 12.86 2.58 -5.36
N ASP A 244 13.77 3.10 -6.21
CA ASP A 244 14.52 4.33 -5.94
C ASP A 244 13.61 5.56 -5.85
N SER A 245 12.64 5.70 -6.75
CA SER A 245 11.68 6.82 -6.71
C SER A 245 10.85 6.81 -5.42
N VAL A 246 10.39 5.61 -5.03
CA VAL A 246 9.65 5.41 -3.78
C VAL A 246 10.52 5.70 -2.56
N ALA A 247 11.78 5.25 -2.56
CA ALA A 247 12.73 5.50 -1.48
C ALA A 247 13.00 7.00 -1.29
N GLN A 248 13.20 7.74 -2.38
CA GLN A 248 13.39 9.19 -2.33
C GLN A 248 12.13 9.91 -1.83
N SER A 249 10.95 9.51 -2.34
CA SER A 249 9.66 10.06 -1.94
C SER A 249 9.35 9.83 -0.45
N ASN A 250 9.67 8.63 0.05
CA ASN A 250 9.52 8.25 1.46
C ASN A 250 10.53 8.97 2.36
N GLY A 251 11.80 9.08 1.96
CA GLY A 251 12.86 9.69 2.77
C GLY A 251 12.69 11.19 3.02
N GLN A 252 11.84 11.87 2.25
CA GLN A 252 11.63 13.31 2.31
C GLN A 252 10.29 13.72 2.94
N LEU A 253 9.55 12.79 3.56
CA LEU A 253 8.28 13.07 4.25
C LEU A 253 8.50 13.87 5.55
N ARG A 254 8.79 15.16 5.44
CA ARG A 254 9.26 15.97 6.57
C ARG A 254 8.14 16.72 7.28
N MET A 255 7.20 17.26 6.52
CA MET A 255 6.24 18.23 7.03
C MET A 255 4.81 17.88 6.67
N MET A 256 3.91 18.22 7.58
CA MET A 256 2.48 18.27 7.29
C MET A 256 2.19 19.43 6.34
N ASP A 257 1.25 19.22 5.42
CA ASP A 257 0.73 20.29 4.55
C ASP A 257 0.34 21.52 5.40
N PRO A 258 0.88 22.73 5.11
CA PRO A 258 0.50 23.94 5.81
C PRO A 258 -1.00 24.21 5.81
N LEU A 259 -1.72 23.84 4.75
CA LEU A 259 -3.18 23.99 4.71
C LEU A 259 -3.84 23.08 5.75
N ARG A 260 -3.35 21.85 5.89
CA ARG A 260 -3.83 20.89 6.88
C ARG A 260 -3.47 21.31 8.30
N ALA A 261 -2.25 21.80 8.51
CA ALA A 261 -1.81 22.28 9.81
C ALA A 261 -2.65 23.47 10.32
N ASN A 262 -3.29 24.22 9.42
CA ASN A 262 -4.07 25.42 9.73
C ASN A 262 -5.59 25.24 9.54
N ASP A 263 -6.09 24.02 9.31
CA ASP A 263 -7.53 23.81 9.04
C ASP A 263 -8.41 23.69 10.30
N GLY A 264 -7.82 23.75 11.49
CA GLY A 264 -8.52 23.66 12.78
C GLY A 264 -8.91 22.24 13.20
N SER A 265 -8.62 21.22 12.40
CA SER A 265 -8.87 19.82 12.73
C SER A 265 -7.81 19.27 13.69
N GLN A 266 -8.20 18.25 14.45
CA GLN A 266 -7.26 17.54 15.32
C GLN A 266 -6.55 16.43 14.55
N TYR A 267 -5.22 16.40 14.66
CA TYR A 267 -4.38 15.36 14.07
C TYR A 267 -3.55 14.66 15.14
N VAL A 268 -3.42 13.34 15.01
CA VAL A 268 -2.48 12.56 15.83
C VAL A 268 -1.16 12.50 15.07
N VAL A 269 -0.19 13.29 15.51
CA VAL A 269 1.16 13.35 14.95
C VAL A 269 2.15 12.97 16.06
N PRO A 270 3.12 12.08 15.79
CA PRO A 270 4.09 11.68 16.80
C PRO A 270 5.00 12.85 17.21
N GLU A 271 5.65 12.69 18.36
CA GLU A 271 6.74 13.57 18.77
C GLU A 271 7.83 13.60 17.69
N GLY A 272 8.31 14.78 17.32
CA GLY A 272 9.20 14.98 16.17
C GLY A 272 8.48 15.15 14.82
N GLY A 273 7.15 15.14 14.81
CA GLY A 273 6.36 15.50 13.63
C GLY A 273 6.24 14.40 12.58
N VAL A 274 5.84 14.78 11.37
CA VAL A 274 5.68 13.85 10.22
C VAL A 274 7.00 13.18 9.87
N GLU A 275 8.12 13.89 9.96
CA GLU A 275 9.46 13.35 9.71
C GLU A 275 9.76 12.14 10.58
N ALA A 276 9.65 12.29 11.91
CA ALA A 276 9.91 11.20 12.85
C ALA A 276 8.92 10.03 12.69
N GLY A 277 7.70 10.33 12.24
CA GLY A 277 6.63 9.35 12.10
C GLY A 277 6.61 8.56 10.79
N LEU A 278 7.13 9.10 9.70
CA LEU A 278 6.99 8.50 8.36
C LEU A 278 8.30 8.46 7.55
N ALA A 279 9.18 9.44 7.71
CA ALA A 279 10.33 9.58 6.82
C ALA A 279 11.31 8.41 6.98
N GLY A 280 11.64 7.76 5.88
CA GLY A 280 12.56 6.63 5.91
C GLY A 280 12.00 5.38 6.61
N GLN A 281 10.68 5.32 6.82
CA GLN A 281 10.01 4.21 7.50
C GLN A 281 9.08 3.45 6.55
N ALA A 282 8.94 2.14 6.77
CA ALA A 282 7.98 1.27 6.12
C ALA A 282 7.63 0.11 7.04
N VAL A 283 6.51 -0.58 6.78
CA VAL A 283 6.05 -1.71 7.61
C VAL A 283 5.97 -2.98 6.78
N LEU A 284 6.74 -3.99 7.16
CA LEU A 284 6.71 -5.34 6.58
C LEU A 284 5.72 -6.18 7.37
N LEU A 285 4.67 -6.70 6.72
CA LEU A 285 3.72 -7.59 7.39
C LEU A 285 4.05 -9.04 7.10
N HIS A 286 4.18 -9.87 8.13
CA HIS A 286 4.38 -11.31 8.01
C HIS A 286 3.04 -12.03 8.10
N THR A 287 2.30 -12.05 6.99
CA THR A 287 0.92 -12.50 6.90
C THR A 287 0.77 -14.04 6.92
N ARG A 288 1.89 -14.78 6.95
CA ARG A 288 1.91 -16.23 7.21
C ARG A 288 2.28 -16.46 8.67
N THR A 289 1.42 -17.16 9.40
CA THR A 289 1.78 -17.65 10.73
C THR A 289 2.68 -18.86 10.52
N GLN A 290 3.92 -18.82 11.02
CA GLN A 290 4.62 -20.07 11.30
C GLN A 290 3.83 -20.74 12.41
N GLN A 291 3.45 -22.01 12.24
CA GLN A 291 3.11 -22.83 13.40
C GLN A 291 4.36 -22.81 14.28
N GLN A 292 4.32 -22.07 15.39
CA GLN A 292 5.23 -22.34 16.48
C GLN A 292 4.78 -23.71 17.00
N GLU A 293 5.52 -24.76 16.63
CA GLU A 293 5.46 -26.00 17.39
C GLU A 293 5.82 -25.63 18.84
N PRO A 294 4.97 -25.95 19.82
CA PRO A 294 5.36 -25.78 21.21
C PRO A 294 6.58 -26.66 21.47
N GLN A 295 7.66 -26.04 21.96
CA GLN A 295 8.79 -26.74 22.55
C GLN A 295 8.36 -27.56 23.76
#